data_AF-A0A2E3V174-F1
#
_entry.id   AF-A0A2E3V174-F1
#
_cell.length_a   1.000
_cell.length_b   1.000
_cell.length_c   1.000
_cell.angle_alpha   90.00
_cell.angle_beta   90.00
_cell.angle_gamma   90.00
#
_symmetry.space_group_name_H-M   'P 1'
#
loop_
_entity.id
_entity.type
_entity.pdbx_description
1 polymer ?
#
loop_
_entity_poly.entity_id
_entity_poly.type
_entity_poly.pdbx_seq_one_letter_code
_entity_poly.pdbx_strand_id
1 'polypeptide(L)'
;MKKLIGEIKVSNSTNLQLTSSHLYIKTKKIPYASIFLDDIINIETSRLDKVFSSGFWAIIGIISSIILWQILPESNLLNIVLIFSLFFSVFFAFDFFVKPEGLLLRITSSNGVLDIKIEINKKKILKFINLLENSRKNIIFSRLNNNFRNYPSS
;
A
#
# COMPACT_ATOMS: atom_id res chain seq x y z
N MET A 1 -23.57 -13.76 11.44
CA MET A 1 -22.45 -12.81 11.26
C MET A 1 -21.18 -13.64 11.09
N LYS A 2 -20.52 -13.62 9.91
CA LYS A 2 -19.32 -14.45 9.67
C LYS A 2 -18.17 -13.98 10.58
N LYS A 3 -17.41 -14.92 11.15
CA LYS A 3 -16.28 -14.62 12.04
C LYS A 3 -15.18 -13.88 11.26
N LEU A 4 -14.86 -12.66 11.70
CA LEU A 4 -13.78 -11.85 11.14
C LEU A 4 -12.44 -12.42 11.63
N ILE A 5 -11.53 -12.71 10.71
CA ILE A 5 -10.21 -13.30 10.98
C ILE A 5 -9.14 -12.21 11.03
N GLY A 6 -9.25 -11.22 10.16
CA GLY A 6 -8.33 -10.09 10.14
C GLY A 6 -8.95 -8.90 9.43
N GLU A 7 -8.50 -7.71 9.79
CA GLU A 7 -8.88 -6.46 9.13
C GLU A 7 -7.65 -5.58 9.01
N ILE A 8 -7.52 -4.93 7.86
CA ILE A 8 -6.47 -3.95 7.65
C ILE A 8 -6.98 -2.79 6.81
N LYS A 9 -6.82 -1.59 7.37
CA LYS A 9 -6.92 -0.35 6.62
C LYS A 9 -5.62 -0.18 5.84
N VAL A 10 -5.73 -0.07 4.52
CA VAL A 10 -4.59 -0.04 3.58
C VAL A 10 -4.27 1.39 3.12
N SER A 11 -5.29 2.24 3.07
CA SER A 11 -5.18 3.68 2.88
C SER A 11 -6.34 4.37 3.59
N ASN A 12 -6.39 5.71 3.59
CA ASN A 12 -7.54 6.43 4.13
C ASN A 12 -8.87 6.07 3.44
N SER A 13 -8.81 5.60 2.19
CA SER A 13 -9.95 5.29 1.35
C SER A 13 -10.19 3.79 1.14
N THR A 14 -9.29 2.92 1.59
CA THR A 14 -9.35 1.47 1.33
C THR A 14 -9.20 0.64 2.59
N ASN A 15 -10.17 -0.26 2.83
CA ASN A 15 -10.19 -1.21 3.92
C ASN A 15 -10.39 -2.63 3.40
N LEU A 16 -9.64 -3.58 3.97
CA LEU A 16 -9.72 -5.00 3.65
C LEU A 16 -10.11 -5.80 4.89
N GLN A 17 -11.11 -6.64 4.75
CA GLN A 17 -11.59 -7.51 5.80
C GLN A 17 -11.53 -8.96 5.33
N LEU A 18 -10.82 -9.78 6.08
CA LEU A 18 -10.67 -11.20 5.84
C LEU A 18 -11.62 -11.97 6.76
N THR A 19 -12.42 -12.84 6.16
CA THR A 19 -13.25 -13.83 6.85
C THR A 19 -12.77 -15.23 6.50
N SER A 20 -13.42 -16.26 7.07
CA SER A 20 -13.07 -17.66 6.84
C SER A 20 -13.15 -18.13 5.38
N SER A 21 -13.88 -17.42 4.52
CA SER A 21 -14.04 -17.82 3.11
C SER A 21 -14.04 -16.67 2.12
N HIS A 22 -14.08 -15.43 2.58
CA HIS A 22 -14.17 -14.26 1.70
C HIS A 22 -13.16 -13.19 2.12
N LEU A 23 -12.62 -12.51 1.12
CA LEU A 23 -11.96 -11.22 1.24
C LEU A 23 -12.98 -10.14 0.85
N TYR A 24 -13.35 -9.29 1.82
CA TYR A 24 -14.16 -8.10 1.59
C TYR A 24 -13.27 -6.88 1.41
N ILE A 25 -13.64 -6.08 0.41
CA ILE A 25 -12.87 -4.93 -0.04
C ILE A 25 -13.82 -3.74 -0.06
N LYS A 26 -13.45 -2.70 0.68
CA LYS A 26 -14.18 -1.45 0.74
C LYS A 26 -13.27 -0.33 0.30
N THR A 27 -13.56 0.26 -0.85
CA THR A 27 -12.86 1.44 -1.39
C THR A 27 -13.83 2.60 -1.52
N LYS A 28 -13.31 3.82 -1.72
CA LYS A 28 -14.15 5.00 -2.01
C LYS A 28 -14.98 4.84 -3.30
N LYS A 29 -14.47 4.13 -4.30
CA LYS A 29 -15.15 3.89 -5.58
C LYS A 29 -16.07 2.67 -5.56
N ILE A 30 -15.67 1.65 -4.80
CA ILE A 30 -16.35 0.36 -4.73
C ILE A 30 -16.70 0.13 -3.25
N PRO A 31 -17.93 0.45 -2.81
CA PRO A 31 -18.28 0.47 -1.40
C PRO A 31 -18.30 -0.93 -0.78
N TYR A 32 -18.61 -1.96 -1.58
CA TYR A 32 -18.57 -3.36 -1.17
C TYR A 32 -18.22 -4.26 -2.36
N ALA A 33 -16.99 -4.76 -2.39
CA ALA A 33 -16.59 -5.88 -3.23
C ALA A 33 -16.25 -7.08 -2.34
N SER A 34 -16.52 -8.28 -2.81
CA SER A 34 -16.11 -9.52 -2.14
C SER A 34 -15.54 -10.50 -3.13
N ILE A 35 -14.43 -11.13 -2.74
CA ILE A 35 -13.77 -12.19 -3.51
C ILE A 35 -13.79 -13.43 -2.64
N PHE A 36 -14.27 -14.56 -3.17
CA PHE A 36 -14.14 -15.82 -2.46
C PHE A 36 -12.67 -16.24 -2.44
N LEU A 37 -12.21 -16.78 -1.31
CA LEU A 37 -10.79 -17.12 -1.15
C LEU A 37 -10.35 -18.30 -2.04
N ASP A 38 -11.29 -19.14 -2.48
CA ASP A 38 -11.05 -20.23 -3.43
C ASP A 38 -10.91 -19.75 -4.87
N ASP A 39 -11.59 -18.66 -5.23
CA ASP A 39 -11.47 -18.01 -6.53
C ASP A 39 -10.15 -17.22 -6.70
N ILE A 40 -9.35 -17.07 -5.64
CA ILE A 40 -8.06 -16.40 -5.72
C ILE A 40 -7.04 -17.35 -6.35
N ILE A 41 -6.50 -16.96 -7.50
CA ILE A 41 -5.48 -17.68 -8.26
C ILE A 41 -4.09 -17.28 -7.77
N ASN A 42 -3.85 -15.97 -7.62
CA ASN A 42 -2.53 -15.47 -7.25
C ASN A 42 -2.62 -14.22 -6.37
N ILE A 43 -1.63 -14.07 -5.49
CA ILE A 43 -1.47 -12.92 -4.59
C ILE A 43 -0.02 -12.46 -4.76
N GLU A 44 0.16 -11.27 -5.33
CA GLU A 44 1.47 -10.72 -5.61
C GLU A 44 1.66 -9.40 -4.89
N THR A 45 2.89 -9.18 -4.43
CA THR A 45 3.32 -7.91 -3.86
C THR A 45 4.45 -7.33 -4.70
N SER A 46 4.21 -6.16 -5.28
CA SER A 46 5.26 -5.37 -5.93
C SER A 46 5.54 -4.10 -5.14
N ARG A 47 6.76 -3.58 -5.24
CA ARG A 47 7.08 -2.27 -4.69
C ARG A 47 6.53 -1.21 -5.64
N LEU A 48 5.87 -0.21 -5.09
CA LEU A 48 5.51 0.98 -5.86
C LEU A 48 6.68 1.95 -5.81
N ASP A 49 7.07 2.43 -6.98
CA ASP A 49 8.09 3.46 -7.07
C ASP A 49 7.67 4.68 -6.25
N LYS A 50 8.64 5.19 -5.50
CA LYS A 50 8.45 6.40 -4.71
C LYS A 50 8.15 7.54 -5.67
N VAL A 51 7.07 8.27 -5.44
CA VAL A 51 6.83 9.49 -6.21
C VAL A 51 7.91 10.49 -5.83
N PHE A 52 8.89 10.66 -6.72
CA PHE A 52 10.07 11.51 -6.53
C PHE A 52 9.75 13.00 -6.51
N SER A 53 8.47 13.42 -6.57
CA SER A 53 8.13 14.83 -6.69
C SER A 53 8.69 15.66 -5.52
N SER A 54 8.63 15.15 -4.29
CA SER A 54 9.21 15.85 -3.13
C SER A 54 10.74 15.94 -3.21
N GLY A 55 11.43 14.86 -3.61
CA GLY A 55 12.87 14.88 -3.81
C GLY A 55 13.32 15.84 -4.91
N PHE A 56 12.56 15.92 -6.00
CA PHE A 56 12.81 16.84 -7.11
C PHE A 56 12.68 18.31 -6.68
N TRP A 57 11.62 18.65 -5.92
CA TRP A 57 11.45 19.99 -5.34
C TRP A 57 12.55 20.34 -4.34
N ALA A 58 13.02 19.37 -3.55
CA ALA A 58 14.13 19.57 -2.65
C ALA A 58 15.41 19.96 -3.41
N ILE A 59 15.74 19.21 -4.48
CA ILE A 59 16.91 19.47 -5.33
C ILE A 59 16.81 20.85 -6.00
N ILE A 60 15.65 21.18 -6.58
CA ILE A 60 15.43 22.49 -7.20
C ILE A 60 15.66 23.62 -6.20
N GLY A 61 15.09 23.53 -5.00
CA GLY A 61 15.24 24.58 -4.01
C GLY A 61 16.68 24.72 -3.49
N ILE A 62 17.43 23.61 -3.34
CA ILE A 62 18.85 23.67 -2.94
C ILE A 62 19.67 24.37 -4.03
N ILE A 63 19.52 23.94 -5.28
CA ILE A 63 20.23 24.53 -6.43
C ILE A 63 19.86 26.00 -6.57
N SER A 64 18.57 26.33 -6.49
CA SER A 64 18.09 27.70 -6.57
C SER A 64 18.66 28.57 -5.44
N SER A 65 18.74 28.06 -4.21
CA SER A 65 19.28 28.80 -3.07
C SER A 65 20.78 29.11 -3.25
N ILE A 66 21.57 28.15 -3.76
CA ILE A 66 23.00 28.35 -4.05
C ILE A 66 23.19 29.40 -5.15
N ILE A 67 22.43 29.30 -6.24
CA ILE A 67 22.51 30.25 -7.36
C ILE A 67 22.12 31.66 -6.91
N LEU A 68 21.02 31.79 -6.16
CA LEU A 68 20.55 33.07 -5.65
C LEU A 68 21.57 33.70 -4.69
N TRP A 69 22.27 32.91 -3.88
CA TRP A 69 23.30 33.40 -2.98
C TRP A 69 24.53 33.95 -3.72
N GLN A 70 24.89 33.37 -4.87
CA GLN A 70 26.05 33.82 -5.65
C GLN A 70 25.80 35.06 -6.51
N ILE A 71 24.57 35.29 -6.96
CA ILE A 71 24.26 36.29 -7.99
C ILE A 71 23.77 37.62 -7.38
N LEU A 72 23.20 37.61 -6.17
CA LEU A 72 22.46 38.76 -5.65
C LEU A 72 23.22 39.52 -4.55
N PRO A 73 23.11 40.86 -4.52
CA PRO A 73 23.76 41.69 -3.50
C PRO A 73 23.18 41.42 -2.11
N GLU A 74 24.00 41.64 -1.08
CA GLU A 74 23.59 41.47 0.32
C GLU A 74 22.43 42.41 0.66
N SER A 75 21.22 41.86 0.70
CA SER A 75 20.04 42.56 1.18
C SER A 75 19.29 41.69 2.20
N ASN A 76 18.79 42.33 3.25
CA ASN A 76 18.08 41.65 4.33
C ASN A 76 16.84 40.90 3.84
N LEU A 77 16.16 41.40 2.80
CA LEU A 77 15.02 40.73 2.18
C LEU A 77 15.42 39.41 1.48
N LEU A 78 16.56 39.41 0.79
CA LEU A 78 17.08 38.21 0.12
C LEU A 78 17.53 37.13 1.11
N ASN A 79 18.16 37.53 2.21
CA ASN A 79 18.52 36.60 3.29
C ASN A 79 17.29 35.87 3.83
N ILE A 80 16.17 36.57 4.02
CA ILE A 80 14.91 35.95 4.45
C ILE A 80 14.41 34.93 3.41
N VAL A 81 14.41 35.29 2.12
CA VAL A 81 13.97 34.39 1.04
C VAL A 81 14.85 33.13 0.96
N LEU A 82 16.17 33.28 1.10
CA LEU A 82 17.12 32.17 1.11
C LEU A 82 16.87 31.21 2.27
N ILE A 83 16.63 31.75 3.48
CA ILE A 83 16.31 30.96 4.67
C ILE A 83 15.03 30.16 4.46
N PHE A 84 13.97 30.79 3.94
CA PHE A 84 12.72 30.09 3.63
C PHE A 84 12.92 29.00 2.56
N SER A 85 13.66 29.30 1.50
CA SER A 85 13.95 28.35 0.44
C SER A 85 14.69 27.11 0.97
N LEU A 86 15.74 27.32 1.77
CA LEU A 86 16.48 26.24 2.44
C LEU A 86 15.58 25.42 3.38
N PHE A 87 14.76 26.09 4.18
CA PHE A 87 13.83 25.42 5.08
C PHE A 87 12.86 24.50 4.33
N PHE A 88 12.24 25.00 3.25
CA PHE A 88 11.34 24.18 2.43
C PHE A 88 12.07 23.06 1.70
N SER A 89 13.29 23.28 1.20
CA SER A 89 14.10 22.21 0.61
C SER A 89 14.42 21.10 1.58
N VAL A 90 14.83 21.43 2.81
CA VAL A 90 15.08 20.44 3.87
C VAL A 90 13.79 19.72 4.24
N PHE A 91 12.68 20.45 4.34
CA PHE A 91 11.36 19.85 4.60
C PHE A 91 10.96 18.86 3.50
N PHE A 92 11.13 19.21 2.23
CA PHE A 92 10.84 18.32 1.10
C PHE A 92 11.80 17.13 1.03
N ALA A 93 13.08 17.32 1.35
CA ALA A 93 14.03 16.22 1.47
C ALA A 93 13.61 15.26 2.59
N PHE A 94 13.19 15.80 3.75
CA PHE A 94 12.69 15.01 4.86
C PHE A 94 11.39 14.27 4.49
N ASP A 95 10.41 14.91 3.86
CA ASP A 95 9.22 14.22 3.34
C ASP A 95 9.61 13.13 2.34
N PHE A 96 10.60 13.39 1.48
CA PHE A 96 11.13 12.39 0.58
C PHE A 96 11.77 11.22 1.32
N PHE A 97 12.52 11.38 2.41
CA PHE A 97 13.13 10.23 3.11
C PHE A 97 12.14 9.50 4.03
N VAL A 98 11.26 10.23 4.70
CA VAL A 98 10.35 9.68 5.72
C VAL A 98 9.14 8.98 5.12
N LYS A 99 8.63 9.46 3.97
CA LYS A 99 7.46 8.86 3.34
C LYS A 99 7.80 7.42 2.93
N PRO A 100 7.09 6.40 3.44
CA PRO A 100 7.41 5.01 3.14
C PRO A 100 7.21 4.73 1.65
N GLU A 101 8.06 3.86 1.10
CA GLU A 101 7.82 3.29 -0.22
C GLU A 101 6.45 2.62 -0.24
N GLY A 102 5.65 2.95 -1.25
CA GLY A 102 4.36 2.30 -1.44
C GLY A 102 4.53 0.82 -1.76
N LEU A 103 3.50 0.04 -1.52
CA LEU A 103 3.45 -1.36 -1.92
C LEU A 103 2.18 -1.57 -2.74
N LEU A 104 2.26 -2.33 -3.83
CA LEU A 104 1.10 -2.70 -4.63
C LEU A 104 0.80 -4.16 -4.37
N LEU A 105 -0.40 -4.42 -3.89
CA LEU A 105 -0.93 -5.76 -3.71
C LEU A 105 -1.85 -6.06 -4.90
N ARG A 106 -1.46 -7.02 -5.71
CA ARG A 106 -2.23 -7.52 -6.83
C ARG A 106 -2.85 -8.85 -6.44
N ILE A 107 -4.18 -8.91 -6.51
CA ILE A 107 -4.94 -10.14 -6.27
C ILE A 107 -5.58 -10.53 -7.60
N THR A 108 -5.14 -11.66 -8.14
CA THR A 108 -5.71 -12.23 -9.36
C THR A 108 -6.72 -13.30 -8.98
N SER A 109 -7.95 -13.14 -9.46
CA SER A 109 -9.06 -14.04 -9.26
C SER A 109 -9.61 -14.51 -10.61
N SER A 110 -10.40 -15.58 -10.62
CA SER A 110 -11.14 -16.06 -11.79
C SER A 110 -11.96 -14.95 -12.48
N ASN A 111 -12.48 -14.02 -11.68
CA ASN A 111 -13.36 -12.93 -12.15
C ASN A 111 -12.61 -11.63 -12.49
N GLY A 112 -11.28 -11.59 -12.37
CA GLY A 112 -10.48 -10.41 -12.72
C GLY A 112 -9.27 -10.15 -11.83
N VAL A 113 -8.61 -9.02 -12.08
CA VAL A 113 -7.42 -8.57 -11.34
C VAL A 113 -7.79 -7.36 -10.50
N LEU A 114 -7.40 -7.39 -9.23
CA LEU A 114 -7.62 -6.30 -8.29
C LEU A 114 -6.28 -5.77 -7.77
N ASP A 115 -5.98 -4.52 -8.12
CA ASP A 115 -4.75 -3.83 -7.72
C ASP A 115 -5.04 -2.86 -6.56
N ILE A 116 -4.38 -3.08 -5.42
CA ILE A 116 -4.54 -2.29 -4.20
C ILE A 116 -3.23 -1.57 -3.90
N LYS A 117 -3.29 -0.25 -3.95
CA LYS A 117 -2.19 0.60 -3.48
C LYS A 117 -2.18 0.67 -1.95
N ILE A 118 -1.06 0.27 -1.37
CA ILE A 118 -0.79 0.26 0.06
C ILE A 118 0.14 1.42 0.41
N GLU A 119 -0.33 2.27 1.32
CA GLU A 119 0.40 3.47 1.77
C GLU A 119 0.80 3.38 3.26
N ILE A 120 0.47 2.27 3.92
CA ILE A 120 0.62 2.07 5.37
C ILE A 120 1.84 1.17 5.67
N ASN A 121 2.24 1.14 6.95
CA ASN A 121 3.35 0.35 7.49
C ASN A 121 3.45 -1.08 6.92
N LYS A 122 4.47 -1.30 6.08
CA LYS A 122 4.83 -2.56 5.40
C LYS A 122 4.72 -3.80 6.27
N LYS A 123 5.11 -3.73 7.55
CA LYS A 123 5.06 -4.89 8.47
C LYS A 123 3.64 -5.37 8.74
N LYS A 124 2.67 -4.46 8.90
CA LYS A 124 1.27 -4.82 9.15
C LYS A 124 0.64 -5.46 7.92
N ILE A 125 0.93 -4.92 6.74
CA ILE A 125 0.45 -5.47 5.47
C ILE A 125 1.01 -6.87 5.22
N LEU A 126 2.33 -7.07 5.39
CA LEU A 126 2.93 -8.40 5.19
C LEU A 126 2.31 -9.44 6.13
N LYS A 127 2.01 -9.07 7.38
CA LYS A 127 1.27 -9.96 8.31
C LYS A 127 -0.13 -10.30 7.79
N PHE A 128 -0.86 -9.30 7.27
CA PHE A 128 -2.19 -9.53 6.71
C PHE A 128 -2.15 -10.41 5.45
N ILE A 129 -1.17 -10.20 4.57
CA ILE A 129 -0.98 -11.01 3.35
C ILE A 129 -0.65 -12.45 3.73
N ASN A 130 0.25 -12.69 4.68
CA ASN A 130 0.55 -14.03 5.18
C ASN A 130 -0.70 -14.72 5.77
N LEU A 131 -1.54 -13.97 6.50
CA LEU A 131 -2.81 -14.49 7.01
C LEU A 131 -3.78 -14.86 5.88
N LEU A 132 -3.84 -14.05 4.83
CA LEU A 132 -4.68 -14.27 3.67
C LEU A 132 -4.22 -15.50 2.87
N GLU A 133 -2.92 -15.64 2.62
CA GLU A 133 -2.34 -16.81 1.98
C GLU A 133 -2.59 -18.09 2.77
N ASN A 134 -2.38 -18.05 4.09
CA ASN A 134 -2.64 -19.21 4.96
C ASN A 134 -4.11 -19.59 4.97
N SER A 135 -5.01 -18.61 4.99
CA SER A 135 -6.46 -18.85 4.95
C SER A 135 -6.88 -19.50 3.62
N ARG A 136 -6.33 -19.01 2.50
CA ARG A 136 -6.52 -19.62 1.17
C ARG A 136 -6.02 -21.06 1.14
N LYS A 137 -4.79 -21.31 1.59
CA LYS A 137 -4.18 -22.66 1.63
C LYS A 137 -5.04 -23.62 2.46
N ASN A 138 -5.50 -23.19 3.64
CA ASN A 138 -6.33 -24.02 4.51
C ASN A 138 -7.65 -24.44 3.85
N ILE A 139 -8.29 -23.56 3.06
CA ILE A 139 -9.50 -23.91 2.32
C ILE A 139 -9.20 -24.99 1.27
N ILE A 140 -8.12 -24.84 0.51
CA ILE A 140 -7.68 -25.83 -0.48
C ILE A 140 -7.38 -27.19 0.18
N PHE A 141 -6.62 -27.19 1.28
CA PHE A 141 -6.32 -28.41 2.04
C PHE A 141 -7.58 -29.07 2.61
N SER A 142 -8.52 -28.29 3.16
CA SER A 142 -9.77 -28.84 3.69
C SER A 142 -10.61 -29.54 2.62
N ARG A 143 -10.59 -29.06 1.36
CA ARG A 143 -11.26 -29.72 0.23
C ARG A 143 -10.62 -31.04 -0.13
N LEU A 144 -9.29 -31.06 -0.25
CA LEU A 144 -8.54 -32.29 -0.56
C LEU A 144 -8.78 -33.37 0.50
N ASN A 145 -8.89 -32.98 1.78
CA ASN A 145 -9.09 -33.92 2.87
C ASN A 145 -10.56 -34.36 3.05
N ASN A 146 -11.54 -33.52 2.67
CA ASN A 146 -12.97 -33.83 2.82
C ASN A 146 -13.53 -34.70 1.69
N ASN A 147 -12.89 -34.75 0.52
CA ASN A 147 -13.34 -35.59 -0.60
C ASN A 147 -13.33 -37.11 -0.32
N PHE A 148 -12.68 -37.56 0.77
CA PHE A 148 -12.64 -38.98 1.16
C PHE A 148 -13.64 -39.36 2.25
N ARG A 149 -14.45 -38.41 2.75
CA ARG A 149 -15.46 -38.69 3.77
C ARG A 149 -16.85 -38.62 3.14
N ASN A 150 -17.42 -39.80 2.94
CA ASN A 150 -18.82 -40.09 2.62
C ASN A 150 -19.14 -40.32 1.14
N TYR A 151 -18.69 -41.46 0.62
CA TYR A 151 -19.60 -42.27 -0.20
C TYR A 151 -20.11 -43.40 0.70
N PRO A 152 -21.43 -43.53 0.93
CA PRO A 152 -21.94 -44.78 1.46
C PRO A 152 -21.64 -45.85 0.39
N SER A 153 -20.78 -46.80 0.74
CA SER A 153 -20.65 -48.04 0.00
C SER A 153 -21.96 -48.80 0.15
N SER A 154 -22.83 -48.68 -0.85
CA SER A 154 -23.97 -49.58 -1.07
C SER A 154 -23.48 -50.99 -1.37
#